data_AF-A0A7L0IU61-F1
#
_entry.id   AF-A0A7L0IU61-F1
#
_cell.length_a   1.000
_cell.length_b   1.000
_cell.length_c   1.000
_cell.angle_alpha   90.00
_cell.angle_beta   90.00
_cell.angle_gamma   90.00
#
_symmetry.space_group_name_H-M   'P 1'
#
loop_
_entity.id
_entity.type
_entity.pdbx_description
1 polymer ?
#
loop_
_entity_poly.entity_id
_entity_poly.type
_entity_poly.pdbx_seq_one_letter_code
_entity_poly.pdbx_strand_id
1 'polypeptide(L)'
;FFVRDIRRVIQEAAKKHCFACSKMGATITCWKTGCDRSFHLPCAPQGECVTQFFGLYRSFCWEHSPRQSVQARPRQNNTCSICLDTVEDKTSYKTMVCPACQDAHFHRHCIQRLALHAGICFHCPCCQNQEPFLMEMLTMGIRISKRPPSWESDPEVGTLDQRPSRCDASTCLCPGGRRHTEEEGPWELLLCSSCAAEGTHRHCSSLENSTSSWECKGC
;
A
#
# COMPACT_ATOMS: atom_id res chain seq x y z
N PHE A 1 -28.18 8.34 -18.53
CA PHE A 1 -28.64 9.29 -17.49
C PHE A 1 -29.15 10.56 -18.15
N PHE A 2 -30.37 10.99 -17.85
CA PHE A 2 -30.96 12.19 -18.47
C PHE A 2 -30.50 13.47 -17.77
N VAL A 3 -30.26 14.55 -18.53
CA VAL A 3 -29.83 15.85 -18.01
C VAL A 3 -30.79 16.41 -16.94
N ARG A 4 -32.09 16.09 -17.05
CA ARG A 4 -33.11 16.48 -16.06
C ARG A 4 -32.86 15.86 -14.69
N ASP A 5 -32.43 14.60 -14.63
CA ASP A 5 -32.14 13.91 -13.36
C ASP A 5 -30.95 14.54 -12.64
N ILE A 6 -29.92 14.93 -13.38
CA ILE A 6 -28.73 15.61 -12.85
C ILE A 6 -29.12 16.94 -12.21
N ARG A 7 -29.94 17.75 -12.92
CA ARG A 7 -30.41 19.04 -12.40
C ARG A 7 -31.23 18.88 -11.12
N ARG A 8 -32.10 17.87 -11.05
CA ARG A 8 -32.88 17.58 -9.84
C ARG A 8 -31.98 17.23 -8.66
N VAL A 9 -31.01 16.32 -8.85
CA VAL A 9 -30.07 15.95 -7.78
C VAL A 9 -29.26 17.15 -7.28
N ILE A 10 -28.82 18.04 -8.18
CA ILE A 10 -28.12 19.27 -7.80
C ILE A 10 -29.03 20.19 -6.96
N GLN A 11 -30.27 20.40 -7.38
CA GLN A 11 -31.23 21.24 -6.63
C GLN A 11 -31.59 20.65 -5.26
N GLU A 12 -31.72 19.33 -5.16
CA GLU A 12 -31.96 18.64 -3.89
C GLU A 12 -30.75 18.73 -2.96
N ALA A 13 -29.54 18.52 -3.48
CA ALA A 13 -28.31 18.65 -2.69
C ALA A 13 -28.08 20.09 -2.21
N ALA A 14 -28.41 21.09 -3.02
CA ALA A 14 -28.30 22.50 -2.65
C ALA A 14 -29.12 22.86 -1.40
N LYS A 15 -30.21 22.12 -1.13
CA LYS A 15 -31.10 22.31 0.04
C LYS A 15 -30.65 21.57 1.29
N LYS A 16 -29.66 20.67 1.20
CA LYS A 16 -29.21 19.85 2.33
C LYS A 16 -28.07 20.52 3.06
N HIS A 17 -28.18 20.60 4.38
CA HIS A 17 -27.09 21.04 5.24
C HIS A 17 -26.11 19.90 5.50
N CYS A 18 -24.81 20.24 5.53
CA CYS A 18 -23.79 19.35 6.03
C CYS A 18 -23.82 19.37 7.55
N PHE A 19 -24.04 18.23 8.20
CA PHE A 19 -24.08 18.17 9.67
C PHE A 19 -22.72 18.47 10.32
N ALA A 20 -21.61 18.33 9.59
CA ALA A 20 -20.25 18.52 10.11
C ALA A 20 -19.78 19.99 10.07
N CYS A 21 -20.16 20.75 9.04
CA CYS A 21 -19.75 22.16 8.89
C CYS A 21 -20.91 23.16 8.88
N SER A 22 -22.15 22.68 8.98
CA SER A 22 -23.41 23.43 8.95
C SER A 22 -23.72 24.19 7.65
N LYS A 23 -22.85 24.11 6.62
CA LYS A 23 -23.06 24.78 5.32
C LYS A 23 -23.99 23.96 4.40
N MET A 24 -24.67 24.65 3.50
CA MET A 24 -25.54 24.06 2.47
C MET A 24 -24.76 23.29 1.39
N GLY A 25 -25.47 22.53 0.54
CA GLY A 25 -24.90 21.84 -0.61
C GLY A 25 -24.33 20.46 -0.29
N ALA A 26 -24.76 19.81 0.79
CA ALA A 26 -24.32 18.48 1.14
C ALA A 26 -24.89 17.42 0.17
N THR A 27 -24.02 16.84 -0.65
CA THR A 27 -24.41 15.88 -1.70
C THR A 27 -24.44 14.43 -1.21
N ILE A 28 -23.75 14.10 -0.12
CA ILE A 28 -23.69 12.74 0.41
C ILE A 28 -24.71 12.59 1.53
N THR A 29 -25.58 11.60 1.42
CA THR A 29 -26.56 11.24 2.45
C THR A 29 -26.18 9.92 3.12
N CYS A 30 -26.48 9.79 4.41
CA CYS A 30 -26.34 8.52 5.11
C CYS A 30 -27.23 7.44 4.46
N TRP A 31 -26.68 6.23 4.27
CA TRP A 31 -27.35 5.11 3.63
C TRP A 31 -28.41 4.45 4.52
N LYS A 32 -28.31 4.63 5.85
CA LYS A 32 -29.27 4.07 6.78
C LYS A 32 -30.67 4.65 6.53
N THR A 33 -31.63 3.79 6.26
CA THR A 33 -33.05 4.15 6.13
C THR A 33 -33.53 4.93 7.35
N GLY A 34 -34.16 6.08 7.12
CA GLY A 34 -34.65 6.97 8.17
C GLY A 34 -33.63 7.96 8.72
N CYS A 35 -32.35 7.90 8.31
CA CYS A 35 -31.37 8.91 8.66
C CYS A 35 -31.37 10.05 7.63
N ASP A 36 -31.53 11.28 8.09
CA ASP A 36 -31.56 12.50 7.28
C ASP A 36 -30.20 13.21 7.17
N ARG A 37 -29.20 12.73 7.93
CA ARG A 37 -27.86 13.34 7.97
C ARG A 37 -27.21 13.32 6.59
N SER A 38 -26.77 14.50 6.19
CA SER A 38 -26.05 14.74 4.94
C SER A 38 -24.72 15.42 5.22
N PHE A 39 -23.71 15.19 4.39
CA PHE A 39 -22.39 15.78 4.54
C PHE A 39 -21.71 16.04 3.19
N HIS A 40 -20.73 16.96 3.17
CA HIS A 40 -19.83 17.11 2.04
C HIS A 40 -18.75 16.04 2.07
N LEU A 41 -18.30 15.57 0.92
CA LEU A 41 -17.18 14.62 0.83
C LEU A 41 -15.92 15.10 1.58
N PRO A 42 -15.48 16.37 1.47
CA PRO A 42 -14.31 16.85 2.22
C PRO A 42 -14.54 16.93 3.74
N CYS A 43 -15.79 17.02 4.19
CA CYS A 43 -16.14 17.05 5.61
C CYS A 43 -16.27 15.65 6.21
N ALA A 44 -16.23 14.58 5.41
CA ALA A 44 -16.37 13.22 5.90
C ALA A 44 -15.35 12.85 7.00
N PRO A 45 -14.05 13.19 6.90
CA PRO A 45 -13.09 12.91 7.96
C PRO A 45 -13.40 13.64 9.27
N GLN A 46 -13.81 14.91 9.18
CA GLN A 46 -14.16 15.72 10.35
C GLN A 46 -15.44 15.23 11.03
N GLY A 47 -16.42 14.78 10.24
CA GLY A 47 -17.67 14.20 10.73
C GLY A 47 -17.59 12.70 11.01
N GLU A 48 -16.39 12.11 11.07
CA GLU A 48 -16.13 10.67 11.26
C GLU A 48 -17.02 9.76 10.40
N CYS A 49 -17.28 10.20 9.17
CA CYS A 49 -18.11 9.48 8.22
C CYS A 49 -17.27 8.45 7.46
N VAL A 50 -17.94 7.35 7.11
CA VAL A 50 -17.39 6.29 6.26
C VAL A 50 -18.07 6.32 4.90
N THR A 51 -17.29 6.52 3.84
CA THR A 51 -17.75 6.38 2.45
C THR A 51 -17.06 5.16 1.83
N GLN A 52 -17.85 4.20 1.37
CA GLN A 52 -17.39 3.01 0.69
C GLN A 52 -17.23 3.32 -0.80
N PHE A 53 -16.06 3.05 -1.37
CA PHE A 53 -15.74 3.35 -2.78
C PHE A 53 -15.92 2.13 -3.70
N PHE A 54 -16.83 1.23 -3.34
CA PHE A 54 -17.11 -0.01 -4.05
C PHE A 54 -18.62 -0.31 -4.07
N GLY A 55 -19.03 -1.21 -4.97
CA GLY A 55 -20.42 -1.64 -5.11
C GLY A 55 -21.38 -0.46 -5.33
N LEU A 56 -22.28 -0.23 -4.38
CA LEU A 56 -23.30 0.82 -4.42
C LEU A 56 -22.82 2.18 -3.88
N TYR A 57 -21.53 2.32 -3.57
CA TYR A 57 -20.92 3.56 -3.08
C TYR A 57 -21.61 4.14 -1.83
N ARG A 58 -21.93 3.25 -0.87
CA ARG A 58 -22.69 3.60 0.34
C ARG A 58 -21.87 4.53 1.25
N SER A 59 -22.57 5.45 1.89
CA SER A 59 -21.96 6.40 2.83
C SER A 59 -22.72 6.41 4.15
N PHE A 60 -22.02 6.55 5.26
CA PHE A 60 -22.59 6.45 6.61
C PHE A 60 -22.12 7.63 7.45
N CYS A 61 -23.03 8.22 8.23
CA CYS A 61 -22.68 9.21 9.25
C CYS A 61 -21.97 8.53 10.43
N TRP A 62 -21.38 9.28 11.36
CA TRP A 62 -20.65 8.74 12.51
C TRP A 62 -21.45 7.71 13.34
N GLU A 63 -22.76 7.89 13.45
CA GLU A 63 -23.63 6.99 14.23
C GLU A 63 -23.91 5.66 13.52
N HIS A 64 -24.06 5.70 12.19
CA HIS A 64 -24.37 4.53 11.37
C HIS A 64 -23.14 3.95 10.67
N SER A 65 -21.96 4.47 10.96
CA SER A 65 -20.72 4.00 10.35
C SER A 65 -20.43 2.57 10.78
N PRO A 66 -19.92 1.73 9.86
CA PRO A 66 -19.44 0.40 10.23
C PRO A 66 -18.32 0.53 11.25
N ARG A 67 -18.24 -0.47 12.13
CA ARG A 67 -17.19 -0.62 13.13
C ARG A 67 -16.52 -1.96 12.91
N GLN A 68 -15.22 -2.03 13.14
CA GLN A 68 -14.53 -3.30 13.13
C GLN A 68 -15.09 -4.18 14.25
N SER A 69 -15.49 -5.40 13.90
CA SER A 69 -15.96 -6.39 14.89
C SER A 69 -14.82 -6.89 15.77
N VAL A 70 -13.60 -6.87 15.23
CA VAL A 70 -12.38 -7.29 15.90
C VAL A 70 -11.85 -6.14 16.75
N GLN A 71 -11.54 -6.44 18.01
CA GLN A 71 -10.77 -5.56 18.88
C GLN A 71 -9.29 -5.92 18.80
N ALA A 72 -8.46 -4.91 19.04
CA ALA A 72 -7.03 -5.08 19.26
C ALA A 72 -6.76 -6.12 20.35
N ARG A 73 -5.79 -7.01 20.13
CA ARG A 73 -5.21 -7.76 21.25
C ARG A 73 -4.49 -6.78 22.18
N PRO A 74 -4.67 -6.85 23.51
CA PRO A 74 -3.97 -5.96 24.43
C PRO A 74 -2.46 -6.12 24.28
N ARG A 75 -1.74 -5.02 23.97
CA ARG A 75 -0.27 -4.99 23.92
C ARG A 75 0.25 -3.97 24.92
N GLN A 76 1.49 -4.17 25.37
CA GLN A 76 2.18 -3.21 26.23
C GLN A 76 2.47 -1.89 25.49
N ASN A 77 2.68 -1.97 24.16
CA ASN A 77 2.90 -0.81 23.29
C ASN A 77 1.90 -0.81 22.13
N ASN A 78 1.00 0.18 22.13
CA ASN A 78 0.05 0.42 21.05
C ASN A 78 0.64 1.42 20.05
N THR A 79 1.45 0.92 19.13
CA THR A 79 2.10 1.71 18.07
C THR A 79 1.54 1.36 16.69
N CYS A 80 1.42 2.35 15.82
CA CYS A 80 1.06 2.14 14.43
C CYS A 80 2.16 1.36 13.70
N SER A 81 1.81 0.25 13.06
CA SER A 81 2.78 -0.58 12.32
C SER A 81 3.31 0.06 11.03
N ILE A 82 2.94 1.30 10.72
CA ILE A 82 3.40 2.05 9.53
C ILE A 82 4.30 3.23 9.94
N CYS A 83 3.85 4.10 10.86
CA CYS A 83 4.63 5.27 11.28
C CYS A 83 5.33 5.12 12.63
N LEU A 84 5.06 4.01 13.35
CA LEU A 84 5.61 3.70 14.68
C LEU A 84 5.17 4.63 15.82
N ASP A 85 4.37 5.67 15.54
CA ASP A 85 3.76 6.53 16.56
C ASP A 85 2.62 5.83 17.31
N THR A 86 2.29 6.33 18.50
CA THR A 86 1.22 5.80 19.36
C THR A 86 -0.16 5.87 18.69
N VAL A 87 -0.96 4.82 18.88
CA VAL A 87 -2.38 4.75 18.49
C VAL A 87 -3.27 4.64 19.73
N GLU A 88 -4.57 4.86 19.56
CA GLU A 88 -5.54 4.63 20.63
C GLU A 88 -5.64 3.13 20.96
N ASP A 89 -5.88 2.80 22.23
CA ASP A 89 -5.94 1.39 22.68
C ASP A 89 -7.11 0.61 22.06
N LYS A 90 -8.19 1.32 21.73
CA LYS A 90 -9.43 0.75 21.20
C LYS A 90 -9.57 1.07 19.73
N THR A 91 -10.21 0.16 19.00
CA THR A 91 -10.59 0.45 17.61
C THR A 91 -11.58 1.61 17.57
N SER A 92 -11.34 2.54 16.65
CA SER A 92 -12.10 3.77 16.51
C SER A 92 -12.14 4.20 15.04
N TYR A 93 -12.73 5.36 14.74
CA TYR A 93 -12.60 5.94 13.40
C TYR A 93 -11.12 6.16 13.03
N LYS A 94 -10.31 6.59 14.00
CA LYS A 94 -8.90 6.96 13.79
C LYS A 94 -7.96 5.77 13.87
N THR A 95 -8.32 4.73 14.61
CA THR A 95 -7.46 3.57 14.86
C THR A 95 -8.09 2.30 14.32
N MET A 96 -7.39 1.64 13.39
CA MET A 96 -7.82 0.39 12.78
C MET A 96 -6.89 -0.77 13.13
N VAL A 97 -7.41 -1.98 13.05
CA VAL A 97 -6.70 -3.24 13.29
C VAL A 97 -6.77 -4.15 12.07
N CYS A 98 -5.73 -4.93 11.82
CA CYS A 98 -5.79 -6.01 10.83
C CYS A 98 -6.75 -7.12 11.31
N PRO A 99 -7.80 -7.49 10.56
CA PRO A 99 -8.74 -8.53 10.98
C PRO A 99 -8.10 -9.94 10.98
N ALA A 100 -7.03 -10.13 10.21
CA ALA A 100 -6.38 -11.44 10.05
C ALA A 100 -5.43 -11.76 11.21
N CYS A 101 -4.47 -10.90 11.50
CA CYS A 101 -3.51 -11.14 12.59
C CYS A 101 -3.94 -10.55 13.93
N GLN A 102 -4.77 -9.51 13.95
CA GLN A 102 -5.24 -8.81 15.16
C GLN A 102 -4.13 -8.14 16.01
N ASP A 103 -2.87 -8.28 15.59
CA ASP A 103 -1.68 -7.75 16.27
C ASP A 103 -1.19 -6.41 15.69
N ALA A 104 -1.64 -6.08 14.48
CA ALA A 104 -1.22 -4.87 13.75
C ALA A 104 -2.26 -3.76 13.87
N HIS A 105 -1.81 -2.59 14.33
CA HIS A 105 -2.63 -1.39 14.51
C HIS A 105 -2.19 -0.28 13.58
N PHE A 106 -3.12 0.56 13.19
CA PHE A 106 -2.83 1.62 12.24
C PHE A 106 -3.67 2.88 12.48
N HIS A 107 -3.04 4.05 12.33
CA HIS A 107 -3.83 5.25 12.09
C HIS A 107 -4.54 5.14 10.75
N ARG A 108 -5.78 5.62 10.70
CA ARG A 108 -6.60 5.61 9.48
C ARG A 108 -5.91 6.31 8.33
N HIS A 109 -5.26 7.44 8.60
CA HIS A 109 -4.51 8.18 7.59
C HIS A 109 -3.29 7.38 7.07
N CYS A 110 -2.57 6.68 7.94
CA CYS A 110 -1.44 5.85 7.54
C CYS A 110 -1.86 4.72 6.60
N ILE A 111 -2.96 4.02 6.92
CA ILE A 111 -3.52 3.00 6.02
C ILE A 111 -4.04 3.60 4.73
N GLN A 112 -4.72 4.75 4.78
CA GLN A 112 -5.21 5.41 3.57
C GLN A 112 -4.06 5.79 2.63
N ARG A 113 -2.94 6.27 3.17
CA ARG A 113 -1.73 6.55 2.39
C ARG A 113 -1.14 5.26 1.81
N LEU A 114 -0.98 4.21 2.62
CA LEU A 114 -0.52 2.91 2.16
C LEU A 114 -1.39 2.38 1.00
N ALA A 115 -2.72 2.43 1.12
CA ALA A 115 -3.65 1.96 0.10
C ALA A 115 -3.54 2.75 -1.22
N LEU A 116 -3.25 4.05 -1.16
CA LEU A 116 -3.03 4.86 -2.36
C LEU A 116 -1.71 4.51 -3.06
N HIS A 117 -0.66 4.17 -2.30
CA HIS A 117 0.65 3.81 -2.84
C HIS A 117 0.74 2.36 -3.30
N ALA A 118 0.26 1.40 -2.51
CA ALA A 118 0.32 -0.03 -2.80
C ALA A 118 -0.64 -0.45 -3.93
N GLY A 119 -1.76 0.26 -4.10
CA GLY A 119 -2.71 -0.01 -5.17
C GLY A 119 -3.20 -1.46 -5.17
N ILE A 120 -2.99 -2.19 -6.27
CA ILE A 120 -3.39 -3.60 -6.41
C ILE A 120 -2.62 -4.55 -5.46
N CYS A 121 -1.45 -4.17 -4.96
CA CYS A 121 -0.66 -4.97 -4.02
C CYS A 121 -0.98 -4.63 -2.56
N PHE A 122 -2.17 -4.08 -2.26
CA PHE A 122 -2.53 -3.69 -0.90
C PHE A 122 -2.83 -4.91 -0.01
N HIS A 123 -1.93 -5.16 0.94
CA HIS A 123 -2.01 -6.23 1.94
C HIS A 123 -1.56 -5.71 3.31
N CYS A 124 -1.79 -6.50 4.36
CA CYS A 124 -1.32 -6.16 5.70
C CYS A 124 0.22 -6.18 5.74
N PRO A 125 0.90 -5.08 6.12
CA PRO A 125 2.36 -5.04 6.15
C PRO A 125 2.98 -5.99 7.20
N CYS A 126 2.19 -6.49 8.15
CA CYS A 126 2.69 -7.37 9.22
C CYS A 126 2.53 -8.86 8.91
N CYS A 127 1.37 -9.28 8.42
CA CYS A 127 1.07 -10.70 8.19
C CYS A 127 0.91 -11.07 6.71
N GLN A 128 1.07 -10.10 5.80
CA GLN A 128 0.94 -10.26 4.35
C GLN A 128 -0.42 -10.80 3.87
N ASN A 129 -1.41 -10.92 4.77
CA ASN A 129 -2.76 -11.30 4.40
C ASN A 129 -3.39 -10.20 3.54
N GLN A 130 -3.94 -10.60 2.40
CA GLN A 130 -4.56 -9.70 1.44
C GLN A 130 -6.09 -9.68 1.57
N GLU A 131 -6.78 -10.80 1.34
CA GLU A 131 -8.24 -10.83 1.18
C GLU A 131 -9.04 -10.29 2.40
N PRO A 132 -8.98 -10.91 3.60
CA PRO A 132 -9.63 -10.36 4.79
C PRO A 132 -9.26 -8.91 5.09
N PHE A 133 -7.98 -8.56 4.93
CA PHE A 133 -7.49 -7.21 5.18
C PHE A 133 -8.09 -6.19 4.20
N LEU A 134 -8.04 -6.49 2.90
CA LEU A 134 -8.58 -5.68 1.81
C LEU A 134 -10.08 -5.40 2.04
N MET A 135 -10.86 -6.46 2.28
CA MET A 135 -12.32 -6.34 2.44
C MET A 135 -12.71 -5.51 3.67
N GLU A 136 -11.99 -5.70 4.78
CA GLU A 136 -12.19 -4.91 5.99
C GLU A 136 -11.86 -3.44 5.76
N MET A 137 -10.69 -3.14 5.18
CA MET A 137 -10.27 -1.76 4.92
C MET A 137 -11.23 -1.05 3.94
N LEU A 138 -11.70 -1.74 2.89
CA LEU A 138 -12.74 -1.25 1.98
C LEU A 138 -14.03 -0.93 2.74
N THR A 139 -14.50 -1.87 3.56
CA THR A 139 -15.73 -1.74 4.37
C THR A 139 -15.65 -0.54 5.29
N MET A 140 -14.48 -0.33 5.91
CA MET A 140 -14.17 0.81 6.77
C MET A 140 -13.94 2.12 6.00
N GLY A 141 -14.08 2.13 4.68
CA GLY A 141 -14.02 3.33 3.83
C GLY A 141 -12.61 3.78 3.44
N ILE A 142 -11.64 2.86 3.44
CA ILE A 142 -10.32 3.10 2.88
C ILE A 142 -10.40 3.00 1.37
N ARG A 143 -9.99 4.08 0.70
CA ARG A 143 -9.93 4.12 -0.75
C ARG A 143 -8.68 3.43 -1.25
N ILE A 144 -8.83 2.31 -1.94
CA ILE A 144 -7.73 1.61 -2.60
C ILE A 144 -7.70 2.00 -4.07
N SER A 145 -6.51 2.30 -4.58
CA SER A 145 -6.31 2.63 -5.99
C SER A 145 -6.21 1.37 -6.83
N LYS A 146 -6.77 1.37 -8.05
CA LYS A 146 -6.67 0.24 -8.99
C LYS A 146 -5.36 0.23 -9.80
N ARG A 147 -4.42 1.12 -9.47
CA ARG A 147 -3.13 1.24 -10.16
C ARG A 147 -2.11 0.22 -9.61
N PRO A 148 -1.06 -0.11 -10.38
CA PRO A 148 0.12 -0.78 -9.86
C PRO A 148 0.74 0.04 -8.70
N PRO A 149 1.49 -0.60 -7.80
CA PRO A 149 2.19 0.12 -6.74
C PRO A 149 3.05 1.26 -7.26
N SER A 150 3.11 2.37 -6.52
CA SER A 150 3.90 3.53 -6.96
C SER A 150 5.40 3.23 -7.06
N TRP A 151 5.91 2.28 -6.27
CA TRP A 151 7.31 1.87 -6.32
C TRP A 151 7.67 1.09 -7.59
N GLU A 152 6.69 0.53 -8.31
CA GLU A 152 6.95 -0.05 -9.65
C GLU A 152 7.06 1.03 -10.74
N SER A 153 6.62 2.26 -10.43
CA SER A 153 6.74 3.41 -11.32
C SER A 153 8.08 4.15 -11.16
N ASP A 154 8.85 3.81 -10.10
CA ASP A 154 10.16 4.39 -9.87
C ASP A 154 11.20 3.70 -10.76
N PRO A 155 11.88 4.43 -11.66
CA PRO A 155 12.89 3.84 -12.55
C PRO A 155 14.09 3.23 -11.80
N GLU A 156 14.24 3.50 -10.50
CA GLU A 156 15.27 2.88 -9.65
C GLU A 156 14.92 1.44 -9.23
N VAL A 157 13.64 1.08 -9.08
CA VAL A 157 13.23 -0.29 -8.72
C VAL A 157 13.46 -1.28 -9.89
N GLY A 158 13.55 -0.77 -11.12
CA GLY A 158 13.94 -1.55 -12.29
C GLY A 158 15.39 -2.04 -12.27
N THR A 159 16.22 -1.60 -11.32
CA THR A 159 17.62 -2.04 -11.19
C THR A 159 17.82 -3.22 -10.24
N LEU A 160 16.88 -3.47 -9.32
CA LEU A 160 16.98 -4.59 -8.35
C LEU A 160 16.63 -5.97 -8.96
N ASP A 161 15.89 -5.99 -10.08
CA ASP A 161 15.51 -7.24 -10.78
C ASP A 161 16.39 -7.53 -12.01
N GLN A 162 17.35 -6.64 -12.31
CA GLN A 162 18.38 -6.92 -13.29
C GLN A 162 19.50 -7.67 -12.56
N ARG A 163 19.43 -9.01 -12.52
CA ARG A 163 20.63 -9.82 -12.24
C ARG A 163 21.77 -9.21 -13.06
N PRO A 164 22.90 -8.80 -12.44
CA PRO A 164 24.02 -8.28 -13.21
C PRO A 164 24.35 -9.28 -14.30
N SER A 165 24.16 -8.87 -15.55
CA SER A 165 24.38 -9.70 -16.75
C SER A 165 25.73 -9.38 -17.38
N ARG A 166 26.63 -8.79 -16.60
CA ARG A 166 27.91 -8.27 -17.07
C ARG A 166 28.99 -8.43 -16.00
N CYS A 167 30.21 -8.71 -16.46
CA CYS A 167 31.42 -8.65 -15.66
C CYS A 167 31.91 -7.20 -15.46
N ASP A 168 31.99 -6.79 -14.19
CA ASP A 168 32.43 -5.48 -13.71
C ASP A 168 33.90 -5.46 -13.27
N ALA A 169 34.64 -6.56 -13.45
CA ALA A 169 36.08 -6.58 -13.25
C ALA A 169 36.78 -5.47 -14.07
N SER A 170 37.75 -4.79 -13.45
CA SER A 170 38.50 -3.69 -14.09
C SER A 170 39.00 -4.07 -15.49
N THR A 171 39.53 -5.29 -15.65
CA THR A 171 39.90 -5.88 -16.93
C THR A 171 39.11 -7.17 -17.14
N CYS A 172 38.31 -7.23 -18.22
CA CYS A 172 37.58 -8.45 -18.59
C CYS A 172 38.41 -9.26 -19.58
N LEU A 173 38.66 -10.53 -19.25
CA LEU A 173 39.45 -11.47 -20.06
C LEU A 173 38.59 -12.32 -21.00
N CYS A 174 37.25 -12.21 -20.90
CA CYS A 174 36.32 -13.04 -21.67
C CYS A 174 36.35 -12.68 -23.16
N PRO A 175 36.65 -13.63 -24.07
CA PRO A 175 36.60 -13.39 -25.52
C PRO A 175 35.19 -13.00 -26.03
N GLY A 176 34.14 -13.52 -25.39
CA GLY A 176 32.75 -13.17 -25.66
C GLY A 176 32.33 -11.79 -25.13
N GLY A 177 33.27 -11.08 -24.49
CA GLY A 177 33.04 -9.78 -23.91
C GLY A 177 32.31 -9.84 -22.57
N ARG A 178 32.07 -8.67 -22.00
CA ARG A 178 31.64 -8.56 -20.59
C ARG A 178 30.28 -9.16 -20.30
N ARG A 179 29.37 -9.26 -21.29
CA ARG A 179 28.00 -9.80 -21.12
C ARG A 179 27.88 -11.28 -21.45
N HIS A 180 28.95 -11.92 -21.91
CA HIS A 180 28.95 -13.35 -22.15
C HIS A 180 29.02 -14.11 -20.82
N THR A 181 28.21 -15.14 -20.65
CA THR A 181 28.17 -15.96 -19.43
C THR A 181 27.98 -17.42 -19.80
N GLU A 182 28.76 -18.30 -19.19
CA GLU A 182 28.55 -19.76 -19.24
C GLU A 182 27.78 -20.22 -18.00
N GLU A 183 27.06 -21.33 -18.09
CA GLU A 183 26.37 -21.93 -16.93
C GLU A 183 27.38 -22.52 -15.94
N GLU A 184 28.46 -23.13 -16.43
CA GLU A 184 29.58 -23.64 -15.64
C GLU A 184 30.89 -23.39 -16.38
N GLY A 185 31.96 -23.10 -15.65
CA GLY A 185 33.31 -23.01 -16.19
C GLY A 185 33.95 -21.61 -16.06
N PRO A 186 34.95 -21.30 -16.90
CA PRO A 186 35.82 -20.14 -16.73
C PRO A 186 35.09 -18.79 -16.87
N TRP A 187 33.99 -18.76 -17.63
CA TRP A 187 33.19 -17.58 -17.91
C TRP A 187 31.83 -17.59 -17.21
N GLU A 188 31.67 -18.43 -16.18
CA GLU A 188 30.57 -18.31 -15.22
C GLU A 188 30.63 -16.95 -14.53
N LEU A 189 29.48 -16.29 -14.41
CA LEU A 189 29.36 -14.98 -13.79
C LEU A 189 28.93 -15.15 -12.32
N LEU A 190 29.84 -14.80 -11.42
CA LEU A 190 29.60 -14.80 -9.97
C LEU A 190 29.19 -13.39 -9.51
N LEU A 191 28.11 -13.32 -8.74
CA LEU A 191 27.65 -12.07 -8.12
C LEU A 191 28.29 -11.88 -6.75
N CYS A 192 28.48 -10.62 -6.36
CA CYS A 192 28.96 -10.29 -5.03
C CYS A 192 27.99 -10.86 -3.97
N SER A 193 28.49 -11.67 -3.04
CA SER A 193 27.68 -12.31 -1.99
C SER A 193 27.03 -11.31 -1.03
N SER A 194 27.58 -10.09 -0.94
CA SER A 194 27.17 -9.08 0.04
C SER A 194 26.20 -8.05 -0.52
N CYS A 195 26.39 -7.58 -1.76
CA CYS A 195 25.52 -6.55 -2.36
C CYS A 195 24.73 -7.02 -3.58
N ALA A 196 25.10 -8.14 -4.20
CA ALA A 196 24.55 -8.63 -5.48
C ALA A 196 24.50 -7.61 -6.64
N ALA A 197 25.16 -6.45 -6.48
CA ALA A 197 25.11 -5.33 -7.42
C ALA A 197 26.23 -5.39 -8.47
N GLU A 198 27.37 -6.01 -8.14
CA GLU A 198 28.47 -6.26 -9.07
C GLU A 198 28.57 -7.75 -9.41
N GLY A 199 29.03 -8.05 -10.62
CA GLY A 199 29.36 -9.41 -11.05
C GLY A 199 30.77 -9.52 -11.63
N THR A 200 31.40 -10.68 -11.51
CA THR A 200 32.71 -10.97 -12.13
C THR A 200 32.72 -12.34 -12.77
N HIS A 201 33.49 -12.50 -13.85
CA HIS A 201 33.79 -13.86 -14.31
C HIS A 201 34.81 -14.51 -13.39
N ARG A 202 34.68 -15.83 -13.23
CA ARG A 202 35.62 -16.66 -12.45
C ARG A 202 37.08 -16.36 -12.80
N HIS A 203 37.45 -16.36 -14.10
CA HIS A 203 38.80 -16.00 -14.52
C HIS A 203 39.17 -14.52 -14.35
N CYS A 204 38.21 -13.60 -14.48
CA CYS A 204 38.49 -12.17 -14.36
C CYS A 204 38.89 -11.78 -12.92
N SER A 205 38.47 -12.56 -11.93
CA SER A 205 38.86 -12.43 -10.52
C SER A 205 39.86 -13.49 -10.04
N SER A 206 40.46 -14.28 -10.94
CA SER A 206 41.42 -15.35 -10.60
C SER A 206 40.88 -16.36 -9.58
N LEU A 207 39.59 -16.71 -9.67
CA LEU A 207 38.93 -17.64 -8.76
C LEU A 207 39.15 -19.08 -9.21
N GLU A 208 39.30 -20.01 -8.26
CA GLU A 208 39.41 -21.44 -8.54
C GLU A 208 38.05 -22.01 -8.98
N ASN A 209 38.04 -23.15 -9.68
CA ASN A 209 36.79 -23.82 -10.11
C ASN A 209 35.91 -24.30 -8.95
N SER A 210 36.47 -24.43 -7.74
CA SER A 210 35.77 -24.85 -6.53
C SER A 210 35.08 -23.70 -5.78
N THR A 211 35.39 -22.45 -6.11
CA THR A 211 34.94 -21.29 -5.34
C THR A 211 33.50 -20.89 -5.73
N SER A 212 32.54 -20.95 -4.82
CA SER A 212 31.14 -20.58 -5.09
C SER A 212 30.77 -19.16 -4.63
N SER A 213 31.66 -18.45 -3.94
CA SER A 213 31.41 -17.11 -3.43
C SER A 213 32.50 -16.12 -3.85
N TRP A 214 32.08 -14.90 -4.15
CA TRP A 214 32.95 -13.78 -4.48
C TRP A 214 32.41 -12.50 -3.85
N GLU A 215 33.28 -11.57 -3.47
CA GLU A 215 32.92 -10.29 -2.88
C GLU A 215 33.63 -9.16 -3.63
N CYS A 216 32.90 -8.09 -3.94
CA CYS A 216 33.47 -6.94 -4.65
C CYS A 216 34.24 -6.03 -3.68
N LYS A 217 35.13 -5.18 -4.22
CA LYS A 217 35.98 -4.29 -3.41
C LYS A 217 35.21 -3.19 -2.67
N GLY A 218 33.95 -2.96 -3.04
CA GLY A 218 33.09 -1.93 -2.44
C GLY A 218 32.30 -2.40 -1.21
N CYS A 219 32.32 -3.71 -0.91
CA CYS A 219 31.77 -4.30 0.32
C CYS A 219 32.90 -4.49 1.34
#